data_AF-A0A6D2C2A9-F1
#
_entry.id   AF-A0A6D2C2A9-F1
#
_cell.length_a   1.000
_cell.length_b   1.000
_cell.length_c   1.000
_cell.angle_alpha   90.00
_cell.angle_beta   90.00
_cell.angle_gamma   90.00
#
_symmetry.space_group_name_H-M   'P 1'
#
loop_
_entity.id
_entity.type
_entity.pdbx_description
1 polymer ?
#
loop_
_entity_poly.entity_id
_entity_poly.type
_entity_poly.pdbx_seq_one_letter_code
_entity_poly.pdbx_strand_id
1 'polypeptide(L)'
;MRKSKSHLPKKRVMKAFSNAIKALNTESSSSESRLGGSISSHHKNKQGDTSLSHCTIKDSNMQTHTIDNNEIYFEIIGFEQSSAMQIISHYAMDCSVSLGLADSVSLHSSLMSENCDKLANKENLAKNSNNALPAILSQEYGIIAQGSTQNLDAFFKILDSLFAERLVKGDIATFVVKKLQQHNYKLCVAESCTGGVLSAMITAINGASSVFKGGITTYSIESKQQILGIKDSVFREHSVYSQACVNAMARGAIDLFQADIAIATSGLATYDDSPNNFLHLPAGMVFTCILIRDRLPINIAYNYLLDTNIEGKDSKNPTLYTPHTHIDSRIFVQKMASLQALRLLLSAIAS
;
A
#
# COMPACT_ATOMS: atom_id res chain seq x y z
N MET A 1 40.17 -20.26 19.30
CA MET A 1 40.17 -19.21 20.35
C MET A 1 40.57 -17.87 19.75
N ARG A 2 39.63 -16.90 19.69
CA ARG A 2 39.80 -15.47 20.04
C ARG A 2 38.56 -14.70 19.56
N LYS A 3 37.81 -14.15 20.53
CA LYS A 3 36.70 -13.21 20.37
C LYS A 3 37.27 -11.79 20.27
N SER A 4 36.73 -10.91 19.43
CA SER A 4 36.83 -9.46 19.62
C SER A 4 35.44 -8.83 19.52
N LYS A 5 34.87 -8.50 20.68
CA LYS A 5 33.70 -7.62 20.82
C LYS A 5 34.22 -6.18 20.92
N SER A 6 33.84 -5.30 20.00
CA SER A 6 33.95 -3.85 20.19
C SER A 6 32.67 -3.34 20.87
N HIS A 7 32.80 -2.90 22.11
CA HIS A 7 31.72 -2.31 22.91
C HIS A 7 32.04 -0.81 23.06
N LEU A 8 31.27 0.06 22.41
CA LEU A 8 31.32 1.50 22.70
C LEU A 8 30.59 1.79 24.03
N PRO A 9 31.06 2.72 24.88
CA PRO A 9 30.55 2.86 26.25
C PRO A 9 29.23 3.65 26.28
N LYS A 10 28.16 3.00 26.77
CA LYS A 10 26.78 3.54 26.97
C LYS A 10 26.72 4.90 27.70
N LYS A 11 27.76 5.30 28.44
CA LYS A 11 27.80 6.57 29.19
C LYS A 11 27.98 7.83 28.32
N ARG A 12 28.56 7.73 27.11
CA ARG A 12 28.72 8.90 26.23
C ARG A 12 27.45 9.28 25.46
N VAL A 13 26.60 8.30 25.14
CA VAL A 13 25.31 8.52 24.42
C VAL A 13 24.28 9.20 25.32
N MET A 14 24.20 8.83 26.60
CA MET A 14 23.24 9.44 27.54
C MET A 14 23.55 10.90 27.89
N LYS A 15 24.84 11.30 27.91
CA LYS A 15 25.24 12.68 28.20
C LYS A 15 24.95 13.63 27.02
N ALA A 16 25.03 13.14 25.78
CA ALA A 16 24.63 13.91 24.60
C ALA A 16 23.10 14.13 24.57
N PHE A 17 22.32 13.12 24.98
CA PHE A 17 20.86 13.20 25.00
C PHE A 17 20.32 14.18 26.05
N SER A 18 20.93 14.22 27.24
CA SER A 18 20.51 15.15 28.30
C SER A 18 20.81 16.63 27.99
N ASN A 19 21.83 16.91 27.19
CA ASN A 19 22.19 18.28 26.83
C ASN A 19 21.29 18.84 25.71
N ALA A 20 20.81 17.98 24.79
CA ALA A 20 19.86 18.37 23.75
C ALA A 20 18.49 18.77 24.33
N ILE A 21 18.02 18.08 25.38
CA ILE A 21 16.73 18.38 26.03
C ILE A 21 16.77 19.72 26.80
N LYS A 22 17.94 20.11 27.35
CA LYS A 22 18.07 21.40 28.04
C LYS A 22 18.13 22.61 27.09
N ALA A 23 18.60 22.43 25.86
CA ALA A 23 18.67 23.49 24.87
C ALA A 23 17.29 23.82 24.24
N LEU A 24 16.31 22.91 24.31
CA LEU A 24 14.97 23.10 23.75
C LEU A 24 13.99 23.84 24.68
N ASN A 25 14.36 24.10 25.93
CA ASN A 25 13.47 24.69 26.94
C ASN A 25 13.76 26.16 27.27
N THR A 26 14.67 26.82 26.55
CA THR A 26 15.05 28.21 26.81
C THR A 26 14.94 29.05 25.54
N GLU A 27 13.73 29.32 25.08
CA GLU A 27 13.44 30.47 24.19
C GLU A 27 11.92 30.66 24.09
N SER A 28 11.34 31.37 25.06
CA SER A 28 9.99 31.93 24.95
C SER A 28 9.88 33.23 25.75
N SER A 29 10.34 34.34 25.16
CA SER A 29 9.90 35.68 25.57
C SER A 29 10.26 36.72 24.50
N SER A 30 9.28 37.12 23.69
CA SER A 30 8.97 38.54 23.43
C SER A 30 7.78 38.69 22.49
N SER A 31 7.01 39.72 22.78
CA SER A 31 5.75 40.20 22.21
C SER A 31 5.89 40.84 20.82
N GLU A 32 4.83 40.78 20.00
CA GLU A 32 4.15 41.99 19.50
C GLU A 32 2.83 41.70 18.77
N SER A 33 1.89 42.60 19.00
CA SER A 33 0.52 42.68 18.47
C SER A 33 0.45 43.25 17.05
N ARG A 34 -0.53 42.82 16.24
CA ARG A 34 -1.51 43.71 15.57
C ARG A 34 -2.61 42.94 14.80
N LEU A 35 -3.79 43.56 14.82
CA LEU A 35 -5.12 43.14 14.40
C LEU A 35 -5.30 42.67 12.94
N GLY A 36 -6.29 41.79 12.72
CA GLY A 36 -7.05 41.74 11.47
C GLY A 36 -7.80 40.45 11.12
N GLY A 37 -8.91 40.13 11.81
CA GLY A 37 -9.99 39.22 11.35
C GLY A 37 -9.74 37.70 11.50
N SER A 38 -10.54 37.01 12.31
CA SER A 38 -10.46 35.54 12.43
C SER A 38 -11.82 34.84 12.36
N ILE A 39 -11.86 33.82 11.52
CA ILE A 39 -12.80 32.69 11.52
C ILE A 39 -12.47 31.86 12.76
N SER A 40 -13.45 31.59 13.62
CA SER A 40 -13.25 30.75 14.80
C SER A 40 -13.53 29.28 14.49
N SER A 41 -12.49 28.45 14.46
CA SER A 41 -12.60 27.02 14.75
C SER A 41 -11.89 26.76 16.08
N HIS A 42 -12.68 26.39 17.09
CA HIS A 42 -12.17 25.87 18.35
C HIS A 42 -12.65 24.43 18.46
N HIS A 43 -11.73 23.47 18.41
CA HIS A 43 -11.92 22.21 19.12
C HIS A 43 -10.59 21.62 19.59
N LYS A 44 -10.54 21.36 20.90
CA LYS A 44 -9.53 20.55 21.59
C LYS A 44 -9.98 19.09 21.61
N ASN A 45 -9.02 18.20 21.31
CA ASN A 45 -8.75 16.87 21.88
C ASN A 45 -9.64 15.63 21.55
N LYS A 46 -8.93 14.59 21.08
CA LYS A 46 -8.92 13.15 21.47
C LYS A 46 -9.21 12.13 20.35
N GLN A 47 -8.19 11.30 20.11
CA GLN A 47 -8.17 9.91 19.62
C GLN A 47 -9.13 9.49 18.49
N GLY A 48 -8.53 9.24 17.32
CA GLY A 48 -8.90 8.14 16.42
C GLY A 48 -10.32 8.15 15.88
N ASP A 49 -10.61 9.02 14.93
CA ASP A 49 -11.80 8.89 14.09
C ASP A 49 -11.54 9.39 12.67
N THR A 50 -12.18 8.72 11.71
CA THR A 50 -12.17 9.00 10.26
C THR A 50 -12.58 10.44 9.95
N SER A 51 -12.07 11.02 8.86
CA SER A 51 -12.34 12.40 8.47
C SER A 51 -13.83 12.66 8.25
N LEU A 52 -14.45 13.42 9.16
CA LEU A 52 -15.82 13.91 9.06
C LEU A 52 -15.82 15.26 8.31
N SER A 53 -16.55 15.35 7.20
CA SER A 53 -16.80 16.59 6.48
C SER A 53 -18.28 16.98 6.64
N HIS A 54 -18.55 17.99 7.48
CA HIS A 54 -19.91 18.49 7.66
C HIS A 54 -20.22 19.60 6.63
N CYS A 55 -21.27 19.43 5.85
CA CYS A 55 -21.84 20.48 5.01
C CYS A 55 -23.17 20.95 5.61
N THR A 56 -23.29 22.26 5.85
CA THR A 56 -24.54 22.86 6.36
C THR A 56 -25.32 23.53 5.23
N ILE A 57 -26.55 23.07 5.02
CA ILE A 57 -27.51 23.70 4.10
C ILE A 57 -28.60 24.38 4.94
N LYS A 58 -28.94 25.62 4.59
CA LYS A 58 -30.09 26.32 5.17
C LYS A 58 -31.29 26.16 4.25
N ASP A 59 -32.40 25.66 4.77
CA ASP A 59 -33.66 25.60 4.02
C ASP A 59 -34.34 26.98 3.91
N SER A 60 -35.45 27.05 3.17
CA SER A 60 -36.27 28.26 3.00
C SER A 60 -36.86 28.81 4.32
N ASN A 61 -36.80 28.06 5.41
CA ASN A 61 -37.24 28.43 6.75
C ASN A 61 -36.07 28.72 7.71
N MET A 62 -34.84 28.86 7.19
CA MET A 62 -33.60 29.05 7.97
C MET A 62 -33.28 27.90 8.96
N GLN A 63 -33.85 26.71 8.80
CA GLN A 63 -33.39 25.53 9.53
C GLN A 63 -32.06 25.06 8.94
N THR A 64 -31.08 24.90 9.82
CA THR A 64 -29.74 24.42 9.45
C THR A 64 -29.76 22.90 9.49
N HIS A 65 -29.73 22.26 8.33
CA HIS A 65 -29.56 20.82 8.23
C HIS A 65 -28.07 20.53 8.03
N THR A 66 -27.48 19.79 8.98
CA THR A 66 -26.16 19.19 8.80
C THR A 66 -26.36 17.92 7.98
N ILE A 67 -25.90 17.93 6.73
CA ILE A 67 -25.86 16.71 5.94
C ILE A 67 -24.48 16.10 6.17
N ASP A 68 -24.45 14.98 6.89
CA ASP A 68 -23.27 14.14 6.97
C ASP A 68 -23.09 13.50 5.58
N ASN A 69 -22.07 13.93 4.85
CA ASN A 69 -21.74 13.37 3.55
C ASN A 69 -20.45 12.56 3.67
N ASN A 70 -20.59 11.39 4.31
CA ASN A 70 -19.48 10.50 4.61
C ASN A 70 -19.06 9.74 3.37
N GLU A 71 -17.78 9.33 3.32
CA GLU A 71 -17.21 8.57 2.21
C GLU A 71 -16.54 7.30 2.73
N ILE A 72 -16.84 6.16 2.12
CA ILE A 72 -16.24 4.88 2.46
C ILE A 72 -15.66 4.24 1.20
N TYR A 73 -14.35 4.00 1.22
CA TYR A 73 -13.66 3.18 0.24
C TYR A 73 -13.82 1.70 0.59
N PHE A 74 -14.14 0.88 -0.41
CA PHE A 74 -14.20 -0.56 -0.26
C PHE A 74 -13.87 -1.29 -1.56
N GLU A 75 -13.57 -2.57 -1.44
CA GLU A 75 -13.33 -3.49 -2.54
C GLU A 75 -14.15 -4.76 -2.38
N ILE A 76 -14.51 -5.38 -3.50
CA ILE A 76 -15.12 -6.70 -3.53
C ILE A 76 -14.10 -7.68 -4.12
N ILE A 77 -13.48 -8.47 -3.24
CA ILE A 77 -12.41 -9.41 -3.58
C ILE A 77 -12.92 -10.52 -4.50
N GLY A 78 -12.16 -10.82 -5.54
CA GLY A 78 -12.51 -11.82 -6.56
C GLY A 78 -13.43 -11.30 -7.66
N PHE A 79 -13.70 -9.99 -7.71
CA PHE A 79 -14.44 -9.34 -8.78
C PHE A 79 -13.62 -8.21 -9.40
N GLU A 80 -13.86 -7.96 -10.69
CA GLU A 80 -13.49 -6.69 -11.30
C GLU A 80 -14.37 -5.58 -10.70
N GLN A 81 -13.77 -4.49 -10.21
CA GLN A 81 -14.51 -3.49 -9.43
C GLN A 81 -15.55 -2.73 -10.26
N SER A 82 -15.32 -2.53 -11.56
CA SER A 82 -16.29 -1.96 -12.50
C SER A 82 -17.55 -2.84 -12.62
N SER A 83 -17.37 -4.15 -12.80
CA SER A 83 -18.42 -5.15 -12.84
C SER A 83 -19.17 -5.25 -11.50
N ALA A 84 -18.43 -5.23 -10.38
CA ALA A 84 -19.01 -5.22 -9.06
C ALA A 84 -19.84 -3.94 -8.80
N MET A 85 -19.34 -2.78 -9.23
CA MET A 85 -20.04 -1.49 -9.14
C MET A 85 -21.39 -1.55 -9.86
N GLN A 86 -21.44 -2.10 -11.09
CA GLN A 86 -22.70 -2.24 -11.84
C GLN A 86 -23.75 -3.05 -11.07
N ILE A 87 -23.33 -4.11 -10.38
CA ILE A 87 -24.23 -4.93 -9.56
C ILE A 87 -24.71 -4.12 -8.35
N ILE A 88 -23.79 -3.52 -7.61
CA ILE A 88 -24.12 -2.88 -6.33
C ILE A 88 -24.84 -1.53 -6.47
N SER A 89 -24.70 -0.84 -7.61
CA SER A 89 -25.42 0.42 -7.88
C SER A 89 -26.94 0.25 -7.79
N HIS A 90 -27.46 -0.95 -8.05
CA HIS A 90 -28.89 -1.27 -7.87
C HIS A 90 -29.33 -1.26 -6.40
N TYR A 91 -28.40 -1.41 -5.46
CA TYR A 91 -28.63 -1.45 -4.02
C TYR A 91 -28.19 -0.18 -3.31
N ALA A 92 -27.65 0.81 -4.04
CA ALA A 92 -27.04 2.00 -3.47
C ALA A 92 -28.02 2.93 -2.71
N MET A 93 -29.33 2.73 -2.85
CA MET A 93 -30.35 3.60 -2.24
C MET A 93 -30.08 5.08 -2.59
N ASP A 94 -29.97 5.96 -1.60
CA ASP A 94 -29.58 7.38 -1.75
C ASP A 94 -28.06 7.61 -1.58
N CYS A 95 -27.25 6.55 -1.62
CA CYS A 95 -25.79 6.68 -1.69
C CYS A 95 -25.35 6.90 -3.13
N SER A 96 -24.34 7.74 -3.34
CA SER A 96 -23.59 7.73 -4.59
C SER A 96 -22.54 6.61 -4.54
N VAL A 97 -22.31 5.95 -5.67
CA VAL A 97 -21.27 4.92 -5.79
C VAL A 97 -20.45 5.20 -7.04
N SER A 98 -19.14 5.24 -6.90
CA SER A 98 -18.22 5.54 -8.00
C SER A 98 -16.95 4.71 -7.89
N LEU A 99 -16.27 4.52 -9.02
CA LEU A 99 -14.91 4.02 -9.01
C LEU A 99 -13.99 5.14 -8.51
N GLY A 100 -13.13 4.82 -7.56
CA GLY A 100 -12.28 5.82 -6.96
C GLY A 100 -11.09 5.22 -6.23
N LEU A 101 -10.19 6.11 -5.82
CA LEU A 101 -8.87 5.78 -5.32
C LEU A 101 -8.87 5.71 -3.79
N ALA A 102 -8.14 4.76 -3.21
CA ALA A 102 -8.08 4.60 -1.75
C ALA A 102 -7.67 5.90 -1.03
N ASP A 103 -6.72 6.66 -1.58
CA ASP A 103 -6.23 7.90 -0.97
C ASP A 103 -7.14 9.13 -1.22
N SER A 104 -8.20 8.98 -2.03
CA SER A 104 -9.20 10.06 -2.22
C SER A 104 -10.19 10.16 -1.08
N VAL A 105 -10.33 9.09 -0.28
CA VAL A 105 -10.93 9.11 1.05
C VAL A 105 -9.79 9.30 2.04
N SER A 106 -9.94 10.11 3.11
CA SER A 106 -8.84 10.30 4.09
C SER A 106 -8.62 9.05 4.95
N LEU A 107 -8.13 7.99 4.33
CA LEU A 107 -7.63 6.80 4.97
C LEU A 107 -6.13 7.04 5.17
N HIS A 108 -5.70 7.16 6.43
CA HIS A 108 -4.29 7.23 6.84
C HIS A 108 -3.54 8.57 6.66
N SER A 109 -3.83 9.57 7.52
CA SER A 109 -2.97 10.75 7.73
C SER A 109 -2.25 10.81 9.08
N SER A 110 -2.39 9.81 9.97
CA SER A 110 -1.89 9.92 11.35
C SER A 110 -0.53 9.30 11.64
N LEU A 111 0.02 8.42 10.78
CA LEU A 111 1.29 7.71 11.05
C LEU A 111 2.51 8.23 10.29
N MET A 112 2.32 9.05 9.24
CA MET A 112 3.42 9.61 8.44
C MET A 112 3.79 11.05 8.79
N SER A 113 2.92 11.81 9.47
CA SER A 113 3.16 13.22 9.80
C SER A 113 4.13 13.41 10.98
N GLU A 114 4.04 12.60 12.04
CA GLU A 114 4.86 12.81 13.24
C GLU A 114 6.37 12.56 13.06
N ASN A 115 6.77 11.78 12.04
CA ASN A 115 8.19 11.53 11.75
C ASN A 115 8.79 12.49 10.72
N CYS A 116 7.96 13.11 9.86
CA CYS A 116 8.43 14.09 8.88
C CYS A 116 8.71 15.46 9.51
N ASP A 117 7.96 15.85 10.55
CA ASP A 117 8.11 17.16 11.19
C ASP A 117 9.45 17.32 11.94
N LYS A 118 10.10 16.22 12.32
CA LYS A 118 11.43 16.25 12.97
C LYS A 118 12.61 16.38 12.00
N LEU A 119 12.37 16.23 10.69
CA LEU A 119 13.39 16.31 9.65
C LEU A 119 13.42 17.67 8.92
N ALA A 120 12.47 18.56 9.21
CA ALA A 120 12.33 19.85 8.52
C ALA A 120 12.58 21.06 9.45
N ASN A 121 13.85 21.35 9.73
CA ASN A 121 14.33 22.67 10.19
C ASN A 121 15.55 23.01 9.32
N LYS A 122 15.73 24.14 8.63
CA LYS A 122 14.99 25.40 8.46
C LYS A 122 15.46 26.00 7.11
N GLU A 123 14.59 26.77 6.47
CA GLU A 123 14.91 27.82 5.48
C GLU A 123 15.55 27.40 4.14
N ASN A 124 14.72 26.91 3.20
CA ASN A 124 14.72 27.35 1.78
C ASN A 124 13.67 26.68 0.85
N LEU A 125 12.68 25.93 1.36
CA LEU A 125 11.74 25.17 0.50
C LEU A 125 10.33 25.78 0.33
N ALA A 126 10.13 27.05 0.69
CA ALA A 126 8.80 27.67 0.64
C ALA A 126 8.38 28.27 -0.72
N LYS A 127 8.93 27.81 -1.86
CA LYS A 127 8.53 28.30 -3.20
C LYS A 127 8.27 27.26 -4.30
N ASN A 128 8.29 25.97 -3.99
CA ASN A 128 7.80 24.95 -4.93
C ASN A 128 6.86 24.01 -4.17
N SER A 129 5.59 24.41 -4.10
CA SER A 129 4.49 23.53 -3.72
C SER A 129 4.34 22.44 -4.78
N ASN A 130 4.95 21.29 -4.56
CA ASN A 130 4.61 20.01 -5.18
C ASN A 130 5.05 18.90 -4.22
N ASN A 131 4.40 18.81 -3.06
CA ASN A 131 4.37 17.59 -2.26
C ASN A 131 3.51 16.57 -3.02
N ALA A 132 4.07 16.03 -4.10
CA ALA A 132 3.38 15.12 -4.98
C ALA A 132 3.45 13.67 -4.46
N LEU A 133 4.39 13.34 -3.56
CA LEU A 133 4.58 11.97 -3.05
C LEU A 133 3.36 11.35 -2.33
N PRO A 134 2.57 12.08 -1.50
CA PRO A 134 1.39 11.51 -0.85
C PRO A 134 0.19 11.34 -1.80
N ALA A 135 0.04 12.22 -2.80
CA ALA A 135 -1.06 12.16 -3.76
C ALA A 135 -0.82 11.13 -4.89
N ILE A 136 0.44 10.85 -5.19
CA ILE A 136 0.92 9.97 -6.27
C ILE A 136 0.78 8.47 -5.93
N LEU A 137 0.45 8.12 -4.69
CA LEU A 137 0.23 6.72 -4.31
C LEU A 137 -1.12 6.18 -4.84
N SER A 138 -2.03 7.00 -5.35
CA SER A 138 -3.43 6.63 -5.51
C SER A 138 -3.81 6.22 -6.94
N GLN A 139 -3.50 5.00 -7.41
CA GLN A 139 -4.08 4.49 -8.68
C GLN A 139 -4.78 3.13 -8.52
N GLU A 140 -5.43 2.89 -7.38
CA GLU A 140 -6.29 1.72 -7.20
C GLU A 140 -7.76 2.08 -7.32
N TYR A 141 -8.42 1.64 -8.38
CA TYR A 141 -9.88 1.71 -8.47
C TYR A 141 -10.48 0.68 -7.53
N GLY A 142 -10.79 1.09 -6.30
CA GLY A 142 -11.84 0.45 -5.52
C GLY A 142 -13.16 1.14 -5.82
N ILE A 143 -14.10 0.98 -4.90
CA ILE A 143 -15.40 1.62 -4.97
C ILE A 143 -15.51 2.59 -3.80
N ILE A 144 -15.96 3.80 -4.09
CA ILE A 144 -16.29 4.81 -3.09
C ILE A 144 -17.80 4.88 -3.00
N ALA A 145 -18.35 4.66 -1.80
CA ALA A 145 -19.73 4.98 -1.48
C ALA A 145 -19.77 6.29 -0.69
N GLN A 146 -20.64 7.22 -1.10
CA GLN A 146 -20.86 8.47 -0.36
C GLN A 146 -22.34 8.61 0.01
N GLY A 147 -22.61 9.09 1.22
CA GLY A 147 -23.97 9.33 1.69
C GLY A 147 -24.04 9.60 3.19
N SER A 148 -25.27 9.67 3.71
CA SER A 148 -25.50 9.76 5.16
C SER A 148 -25.08 8.48 5.87
N THR A 149 -24.69 8.58 7.15
CA THR A 149 -24.33 7.42 7.97
C THR A 149 -25.40 6.33 7.94
N GLN A 150 -26.68 6.72 8.06
CA GLN A 150 -27.80 5.78 8.05
C GLN A 150 -27.90 5.03 6.71
N ASN A 151 -27.71 5.73 5.59
CA ASN A 151 -27.81 5.13 4.25
C ASN A 151 -26.60 4.24 3.95
N LEU A 152 -25.40 4.67 4.33
CA LEU A 152 -24.19 3.85 4.21
C LEU A 152 -24.29 2.58 5.07
N ASP A 153 -24.78 2.68 6.30
CA ASP A 153 -24.98 1.50 7.17
C ASP A 153 -25.99 0.51 6.57
N ALA A 154 -27.08 1.00 6.00
CA ALA A 154 -28.07 0.16 5.31
C ALA A 154 -27.48 -0.49 4.05
N PHE A 155 -26.76 0.27 3.24
CA PHE A 155 -26.09 -0.20 2.04
C PHE A 155 -25.07 -1.30 2.36
N PHE A 156 -24.19 -1.06 3.34
CA PHE A 156 -23.17 -2.04 3.71
C PHE A 156 -23.73 -3.28 4.39
N LYS A 157 -24.88 -3.22 5.07
CA LYS A 157 -25.57 -4.44 5.55
C LYS A 157 -26.00 -5.35 4.40
N ILE A 158 -26.48 -4.77 3.30
CA ILE A 158 -26.84 -5.54 2.09
C ILE A 158 -25.57 -6.14 1.48
N LEU A 159 -24.52 -5.35 1.31
CA LEU A 159 -23.26 -5.83 0.75
C LEU A 159 -22.61 -6.92 1.61
N ASP A 160 -22.64 -6.78 2.94
CA ASP A 160 -22.16 -7.81 3.87
C ASP A 160 -22.95 -9.12 3.66
N SER A 161 -24.25 -9.06 3.38
CA SER A 161 -25.06 -10.26 3.06
C SER A 161 -24.77 -10.85 1.68
N LEU A 162 -24.42 -10.02 0.69
CA LEU A 162 -24.19 -10.46 -0.70
C LEU A 162 -22.77 -11.02 -0.90
N PHE A 163 -21.78 -10.36 -0.31
CA PHE A 163 -20.35 -10.62 -0.57
C PHE A 163 -19.62 -11.21 0.63
N ALA A 164 -20.18 -11.11 1.84
CA ALA A 164 -19.63 -11.67 3.07
C ALA A 164 -18.13 -11.34 3.22
N GLU A 165 -17.28 -12.36 3.35
CA GLU A 165 -15.84 -12.19 3.55
C GLU A 165 -15.10 -11.56 2.36
N ARG A 166 -15.75 -11.44 1.20
CA ARG A 166 -15.17 -10.79 0.02
C ARG A 166 -15.26 -9.26 0.09
N LEU A 167 -16.07 -8.71 0.99
CA LEU A 167 -16.19 -7.26 1.15
C LEU A 167 -15.08 -6.72 2.07
N VAL A 168 -14.21 -5.87 1.52
CA VAL A 168 -13.10 -5.24 2.24
C VAL A 168 -13.35 -3.75 2.32
N LYS A 169 -13.55 -3.21 3.53
CA LYS A 169 -13.81 -1.78 3.78
C LYS A 169 -12.55 -1.07 4.26
N GLY A 170 -11.89 -0.28 3.41
CA GLY A 170 -10.65 0.44 3.72
C GLY A 170 -9.39 -0.28 3.23
N ASP A 171 -8.26 -0.05 3.90
CA ASP A 171 -6.94 -0.55 3.48
C ASP A 171 -6.84 -2.09 3.50
N ILE A 172 -6.57 -2.67 2.33
CA ILE A 172 -6.46 -4.11 2.13
C ILE A 172 -5.37 -4.77 2.99
N ALA A 173 -4.25 -4.09 3.24
CA ALA A 173 -3.16 -4.65 4.06
C ALA A 173 -3.63 -4.88 5.50
N THR A 174 -4.45 -3.96 6.04
CA THR A 174 -5.11 -4.12 7.35
C THR A 174 -5.98 -5.37 7.38
N PHE A 175 -6.73 -5.67 6.32
CA PHE A 175 -7.58 -6.87 6.25
C PHE A 175 -6.74 -8.15 6.16
N VAL A 176 -5.68 -8.15 5.36
CA VAL A 176 -4.73 -9.26 5.27
C VAL A 176 -4.17 -9.60 6.65
N VAL A 177 -3.66 -8.61 7.38
CA VAL A 177 -3.09 -8.84 8.72
C VAL A 177 -4.14 -9.43 9.66
N LYS A 178 -5.36 -8.88 9.69
CA LYS A 178 -6.46 -9.41 10.52
C LYS A 178 -6.83 -10.85 10.15
N LYS A 179 -6.96 -11.17 8.87
CA LYS A 179 -7.29 -12.52 8.41
C LYS A 179 -6.19 -13.52 8.76
N LEU A 180 -4.92 -13.16 8.55
CA LEU A 180 -3.80 -13.99 8.97
C LEU A 180 -3.80 -14.25 10.49
N GLN A 181 -4.13 -13.24 11.31
CA GLN A 181 -4.25 -13.40 12.76
C GLN A 181 -5.37 -14.38 13.13
N GLN A 182 -6.54 -14.25 12.50
CA GLN A 182 -7.70 -15.12 12.73
C GLN A 182 -7.39 -16.60 12.43
N HIS A 183 -6.64 -16.86 11.36
CA HIS A 183 -6.23 -18.22 10.98
C HIS A 183 -4.92 -18.68 11.61
N ASN A 184 -4.29 -17.84 12.46
CA ASN A 184 -2.97 -18.05 13.03
C ASN A 184 -1.86 -18.37 11.99
N TYR A 185 -2.00 -17.84 10.76
CA TYR A 185 -1.00 -18.03 9.72
C TYR A 185 0.16 -17.06 9.86
N LYS A 186 1.35 -17.56 9.51
CA LYS A 186 2.59 -16.80 9.38
C LYS A 186 2.89 -16.56 7.90
N LEU A 187 3.09 -15.29 7.55
CA LEU A 187 3.36 -14.82 6.19
C LEU A 187 4.83 -14.45 6.04
N CYS A 188 5.43 -14.81 4.91
CA CYS A 188 6.68 -14.24 4.43
C CYS A 188 6.56 -13.80 2.97
N VAL A 189 7.54 -13.04 2.48
CA VAL A 189 7.56 -12.60 1.06
C VAL A 189 8.96 -12.73 0.43
N ALA A 190 9.00 -13.06 -0.85
CA ALA A 190 10.18 -12.98 -1.71
C ALA A 190 9.92 -12.01 -2.86
N GLU A 191 10.56 -10.85 -2.80
CA GLU A 191 10.34 -9.76 -3.74
C GLU A 191 11.47 -9.67 -4.76
N SER A 192 11.14 -9.43 -6.02
CA SER A 192 12.09 -8.99 -7.04
C SER A 192 11.65 -7.63 -7.57
N CYS A 193 10.72 -7.61 -8.52
CA CYS A 193 10.32 -6.35 -9.17
C CYS A 193 9.67 -5.36 -8.20
N THR A 194 8.92 -5.81 -7.18
CA THR A 194 8.29 -4.97 -6.16
C THR A 194 9.27 -4.32 -5.18
N GLY A 195 10.51 -4.80 -5.10
CA GLY A 195 11.61 -4.09 -4.46
C GLY A 195 11.47 -3.81 -2.95
N GLY A 196 10.58 -4.48 -2.23
CA GLY A 196 10.31 -4.24 -0.81
C GLY A 196 8.99 -3.51 -0.55
N VAL A 197 8.28 -3.07 -1.60
CA VAL A 197 7.00 -2.34 -1.47
C VAL A 197 5.94 -3.22 -0.79
N LEU A 198 5.88 -4.51 -1.10
CA LEU A 198 4.92 -5.42 -0.48
C LEU A 198 5.22 -5.59 1.02
N SER A 199 6.49 -5.79 1.38
CA SER A 199 6.92 -5.82 2.79
C SER A 199 6.57 -4.52 3.51
N ALA A 200 6.78 -3.36 2.87
CA ALA A 200 6.47 -2.06 3.45
C ALA A 200 4.97 -1.90 3.71
N MET A 201 4.11 -2.29 2.75
CA MET A 201 2.66 -2.26 2.92
C MET A 201 2.19 -3.10 4.10
N ILE A 202 2.70 -4.33 4.23
CA ILE A 202 2.31 -5.24 5.33
C ILE A 202 2.80 -4.68 6.68
N THR A 203 4.04 -4.21 6.73
CA THR A 203 4.67 -3.77 7.99
C THR A 203 4.21 -2.38 8.47
N ALA A 204 3.58 -1.59 7.60
CA ALA A 204 2.92 -0.35 7.99
C ALA A 204 1.72 -0.59 8.94
N ILE A 205 1.18 -1.81 8.96
CA ILE A 205 -0.02 -2.14 9.73
C ILE A 205 0.32 -2.51 11.18
N ASN A 206 -0.38 -1.87 12.12
CA ASN A 206 -0.27 -2.21 13.53
C ASN A 206 -0.59 -3.71 13.78
N GLY A 207 0.29 -4.38 14.51
CA GLY A 207 0.17 -5.82 14.80
C GLY A 207 0.70 -6.74 13.70
N ALA A 208 1.24 -6.22 12.59
CA ALA A 208 1.82 -7.04 11.53
C ALA A 208 2.91 -8.00 12.02
N SER A 209 3.67 -7.63 13.06
CA SER A 209 4.69 -8.50 13.69
C SER A 209 4.16 -9.83 14.23
N SER A 210 2.85 -9.93 14.49
CA SER A 210 2.23 -11.19 14.94
C SER A 210 2.08 -12.23 13.82
N VAL A 211 2.10 -11.80 12.55
CA VAL A 211 1.85 -12.65 11.38
C VAL A 211 2.99 -12.60 10.37
N PHE A 212 3.68 -11.48 10.22
CA PHE A 212 4.74 -11.30 9.23
C PHE A 212 6.09 -11.75 9.77
N LYS A 213 6.64 -12.83 9.21
CA LYS A 213 7.93 -13.43 9.58
C LYS A 213 9.12 -12.67 9.02
N GLY A 214 8.93 -12.01 7.88
CA GLY A 214 9.97 -11.28 7.18
C GLY A 214 9.79 -11.34 5.67
N GLY A 215 10.56 -10.49 5.00
CA GLY A 215 10.62 -10.44 3.55
C GLY A 215 12.08 -10.47 3.10
N ILE A 216 12.30 -10.92 1.87
CA ILE A 216 13.60 -10.86 1.23
C ILE A 216 13.47 -10.30 -0.19
N THR A 217 14.30 -9.31 -0.51
CA THR A 217 14.41 -8.78 -1.88
C THR A 217 15.53 -9.51 -2.62
N THR A 218 15.17 -10.55 -3.38
CA THR A 218 16.11 -11.28 -4.24
C THR A 218 16.13 -10.70 -5.65
N TYR A 219 16.72 -9.52 -5.81
CA TYR A 219 16.66 -8.74 -7.06
C TYR A 219 17.51 -9.35 -8.19
N SER A 220 18.63 -10.02 -7.86
CA SER A 220 19.52 -10.64 -8.85
C SER A 220 19.36 -12.15 -8.94
N ILE A 221 19.81 -12.77 -10.04
CA ILE A 221 19.82 -14.24 -10.20
C ILE A 221 20.65 -14.88 -9.09
N GLU A 222 21.82 -14.30 -8.78
CA GLU A 222 22.72 -14.80 -7.74
C GLU A 222 22.02 -14.80 -6.38
N SER A 223 21.28 -13.73 -6.02
CA SER A 223 20.53 -13.68 -4.76
C SER A 223 19.41 -14.73 -4.70
N LYS A 224 18.73 -14.98 -5.83
CA LYS A 224 17.71 -16.03 -5.95
C LYS A 224 18.33 -17.42 -5.76
N GLN A 225 19.52 -17.66 -6.31
CA GLN A 225 20.24 -18.93 -6.16
C GLN A 225 20.77 -19.13 -4.74
N GLN A 226 21.52 -18.15 -4.23
CA GLN A 226 22.25 -18.27 -2.97
C GLN A 226 21.33 -18.29 -1.75
N ILE A 227 20.25 -17.52 -1.77
CA ILE A 227 19.41 -17.34 -0.59
C ILE A 227 18.14 -18.19 -0.65
N LEU A 228 17.53 -18.33 -1.83
CA LEU A 228 16.29 -19.11 -2.00
C LEU A 228 16.54 -20.51 -2.58
N GLY A 229 17.79 -20.87 -2.90
CA GLY A 229 18.14 -22.21 -3.38
C GLY A 229 17.60 -22.54 -4.77
N ILE A 230 17.26 -21.53 -5.58
CA ILE A 230 16.67 -21.75 -6.90
C ILE A 230 17.73 -22.33 -7.85
N LYS A 231 17.40 -23.43 -8.53
CA LYS A 231 18.30 -24.06 -9.50
C LYS A 231 18.44 -23.21 -10.76
N ASP A 232 19.66 -23.16 -11.30
CA ASP A 232 19.97 -22.47 -12.55
C ASP A 232 19.10 -22.90 -13.75
N SER A 233 18.70 -24.18 -13.78
CA SER A 233 17.80 -24.71 -14.82
C SER A 233 16.48 -23.95 -14.91
N VAL A 234 15.94 -23.44 -13.79
CA VAL A 234 14.70 -22.64 -13.78
C VAL A 234 14.86 -21.38 -14.62
N PHE A 235 15.99 -20.69 -14.52
CA PHE A 235 16.22 -19.46 -15.27
C PHE A 235 16.49 -19.71 -16.74
N ARG A 236 17.27 -20.76 -17.05
CA ARG A 236 17.59 -21.13 -18.44
C ARG A 236 16.38 -21.64 -19.22
N GLU A 237 15.53 -22.43 -18.58
CA GLU A 237 14.38 -23.06 -19.25
C GLU A 237 13.14 -22.17 -19.26
N HIS A 238 12.98 -21.30 -18.25
CA HIS A 238 11.73 -20.55 -18.07
C HIS A 238 11.89 -19.03 -17.98
N SER A 239 13.11 -18.47 -17.91
CA SER A 239 13.38 -17.07 -17.55
C SER A 239 13.13 -16.75 -16.07
N VAL A 240 13.80 -15.70 -15.59
CA VAL A 240 13.57 -15.08 -14.27
C VAL A 240 12.17 -14.43 -14.17
N TYR A 241 11.53 -14.16 -15.30
CA TYR A 241 10.20 -13.57 -15.42
C TYR A 241 9.18 -14.66 -15.78
N SER A 242 8.93 -15.58 -14.85
CA SER A 242 8.09 -16.75 -15.12
C SER A 242 7.41 -17.31 -13.89
N GLN A 243 6.36 -18.09 -14.14
CA GLN A 243 5.66 -18.86 -13.11
C GLN A 243 6.59 -19.83 -12.37
N ALA A 244 7.49 -20.51 -13.10
CA ALA A 244 8.45 -21.44 -12.50
C ALA A 244 9.40 -20.72 -11.52
N CYS A 245 9.87 -19.53 -11.89
CA CYS A 245 10.71 -18.69 -11.03
C CYS A 245 9.98 -18.27 -9.75
N VAL A 246 8.77 -17.70 -9.84
CA VAL A 246 8.04 -17.26 -8.64
C VAL A 246 7.58 -18.41 -7.75
N ASN A 247 7.27 -19.58 -8.32
CA ASN A 247 7.00 -20.79 -7.55
C ASN A 247 8.25 -21.23 -6.75
N ALA A 248 9.43 -21.22 -7.38
CA ALA A 248 10.68 -21.56 -6.70
C ALA A 248 11.05 -20.52 -5.64
N MET A 249 10.83 -19.23 -5.91
CA MET A 249 11.02 -18.14 -4.94
C MET A 249 10.11 -18.33 -3.71
N ALA A 250 8.83 -18.63 -3.92
CA ALA A 250 7.88 -18.82 -2.82
C ALA A 250 8.25 -20.03 -1.95
N ARG A 251 8.66 -21.14 -2.56
CA ARG A 251 9.15 -22.34 -1.83
C ARG A 251 10.39 -22.02 -1.00
N GLY A 252 11.39 -21.39 -1.60
CA GLY A 252 12.61 -20.97 -0.90
C GLY A 252 12.31 -20.01 0.25
N ALA A 253 11.33 -19.13 0.10
CA ALA A 253 10.92 -18.20 1.15
C ALA A 253 10.23 -18.91 2.33
N ILE A 254 9.32 -19.85 2.06
CA ILE A 254 8.68 -20.69 3.09
C ILE A 254 9.75 -21.42 3.91
N ASP A 255 10.75 -21.99 3.24
CA ASP A 255 11.84 -22.72 3.90
C ASP A 255 12.78 -21.79 4.67
N LEU A 256 13.10 -20.62 4.13
CA LEU A 256 13.97 -19.64 4.79
C LEU A 256 13.34 -19.06 6.06
N PHE A 257 12.07 -18.65 5.98
CA PHE A 257 11.40 -17.95 7.08
C PHE A 257 10.61 -18.86 8.00
N GLN A 258 10.46 -20.15 7.65
CA GLN A 258 9.63 -21.11 8.37
C GLN A 258 8.20 -20.55 8.56
N ALA A 259 7.63 -20.06 7.46
CA ALA A 259 6.30 -19.47 7.40
C ALA A 259 5.27 -20.50 6.89
N ASP A 260 3.99 -20.18 7.06
CA ASP A 260 2.89 -20.99 6.52
C ASP A 260 2.55 -20.57 5.08
N ILE A 261 2.75 -19.28 4.78
CA ILE A 261 2.41 -18.69 3.49
C ILE A 261 3.58 -17.87 2.97
N ALA A 262 3.84 -17.95 1.67
CA ALA A 262 4.74 -17.05 0.95
C ALA A 262 4.04 -16.36 -0.21
N ILE A 263 4.33 -15.07 -0.38
CA ILE A 263 4.09 -14.34 -1.63
C ILE A 263 5.43 -14.21 -2.35
N ALA A 264 5.47 -14.50 -3.64
CA ALA A 264 6.63 -14.20 -4.47
C ALA A 264 6.26 -13.36 -5.70
N THR A 265 7.08 -12.36 -6.02
CA THR A 265 6.87 -11.46 -7.17
C THR A 265 8.13 -11.38 -8.03
N SER A 266 7.99 -11.58 -9.34
CA SER A 266 9.07 -11.38 -10.32
C SER A 266 8.50 -10.90 -11.65
N GLY A 267 9.14 -9.92 -12.26
CA GLY A 267 8.61 -9.28 -13.45
C GLY A 267 9.39 -8.07 -13.91
N LEU A 268 8.81 -7.39 -14.88
CA LEU A 268 9.37 -6.26 -15.60
C LEU A 268 8.62 -4.99 -15.20
N ALA A 269 9.13 -4.28 -14.20
CA ALA A 269 8.55 -2.98 -13.82
C ALA A 269 8.79 -1.90 -14.89
N THR A 270 9.79 -2.08 -15.75
CA THR A 270 10.13 -1.23 -16.90
C THR A 270 10.55 -2.11 -18.07
N TYR A 271 10.89 -1.48 -19.20
CA TYR A 271 11.55 -2.17 -20.32
C TYR A 271 12.86 -2.84 -19.87
N ASP A 272 13.16 -3.99 -20.46
CA ASP A 272 14.38 -4.79 -20.25
C ASP A 272 14.73 -5.51 -21.55
N ASP A 273 15.89 -5.16 -22.13
CA ASP A 273 16.49 -5.80 -23.30
C ASP A 273 17.65 -6.73 -22.95
N SER A 274 17.87 -7.01 -21.66
CA SER A 274 18.92 -7.90 -21.22
C SER A 274 18.68 -9.34 -21.68
N PRO A 275 19.72 -10.18 -21.76
CA PRO A 275 19.59 -11.60 -22.11
C PRO A 275 18.66 -12.40 -21.18
N ASN A 276 18.38 -11.88 -19.98
CA ASN A 276 17.47 -12.52 -19.03
C ASN A 276 16.00 -12.44 -19.49
N ASN A 277 15.65 -11.47 -20.34
CA ASN A 277 14.35 -11.35 -21.00
C ASN A 277 14.32 -12.00 -22.40
N PHE A 278 14.88 -13.21 -22.53
CA PHE A 278 14.89 -13.94 -23.81
C PHE A 278 13.49 -14.35 -24.33
N LEU A 279 12.45 -14.22 -23.50
CA LEU A 279 11.06 -14.41 -23.89
C LEU A 279 10.42 -13.14 -24.49
N HIS A 280 11.16 -12.03 -24.55
CA HIS A 280 10.71 -10.74 -25.08
C HIS A 280 9.39 -10.26 -24.43
N LEU A 281 9.27 -10.44 -23.12
CA LEU A 281 8.08 -10.01 -22.39
C LEU A 281 8.00 -8.47 -22.36
N PRO A 282 6.79 -7.90 -22.43
CA PRO A 282 6.60 -6.46 -22.39
C PRO A 282 6.85 -5.89 -20.99
N ALA A 283 7.21 -4.61 -20.94
CA ALA A 283 7.18 -3.84 -19.69
C ALA A 283 5.79 -3.90 -19.05
N GLY A 284 5.75 -3.95 -17.72
CA GLY A 284 4.52 -4.11 -16.94
C GLY A 284 4.15 -5.55 -16.64
N MET A 285 4.76 -6.54 -17.29
CA MET A 285 4.48 -7.96 -17.04
C MET A 285 5.07 -8.41 -15.69
N VAL A 286 4.20 -8.84 -14.76
CA VAL A 286 4.62 -9.38 -13.46
C VAL A 286 3.94 -10.71 -13.19
N PHE A 287 4.75 -11.67 -12.75
CA PHE A 287 4.32 -12.95 -12.20
C PHE A 287 4.24 -12.84 -10.68
N THR A 288 3.13 -13.33 -10.13
CA THR A 288 2.91 -13.39 -8.69
C THR A 288 2.49 -14.80 -8.30
N CYS A 289 3.09 -15.33 -7.24
CA CYS A 289 2.75 -16.62 -6.64
C CYS A 289 2.30 -16.43 -5.20
N ILE A 290 1.18 -17.04 -4.82
CA ILE A 290 0.80 -17.31 -3.43
C ILE A 290 0.99 -18.80 -3.18
N LEU A 291 1.86 -19.14 -2.24
CA LEU A 291 2.07 -20.51 -1.80
C LEU A 291 1.64 -20.62 -0.34
N ILE A 292 0.61 -21.40 -0.08
CA ILE A 292 0.28 -21.89 1.26
C ILE A 292 0.94 -23.25 1.40
N ARG A 293 1.63 -23.51 2.52
CA ARG A 293 2.30 -24.78 2.81
C ARG A 293 1.34 -25.94 2.56
N ASP A 294 1.85 -26.98 1.91
CA ASP A 294 1.10 -28.19 1.54
C ASP A 294 -0.08 -27.99 0.55
N ARG A 295 -0.24 -26.80 -0.04
CA ARG A 295 -1.20 -26.54 -1.12
C ARG A 295 -0.49 -26.34 -2.46
N LEU A 296 -1.24 -26.48 -3.56
CA LEU A 296 -0.76 -26.09 -4.88
C LEU A 296 -0.58 -24.56 -4.94
N PRO A 297 0.50 -24.06 -5.58
CA PRO A 297 0.72 -22.61 -5.69
C PRO A 297 -0.33 -21.95 -6.60
N ILE A 298 -0.88 -20.84 -6.15
CA ILE A 298 -1.78 -19.99 -6.94
C ILE A 298 -0.93 -18.95 -7.66
N ASN A 299 -1.04 -18.89 -8.98
CA ASN A 299 -0.21 -18.03 -9.81
C ASN A 299 -1.06 -17.10 -10.67
N ILE A 300 -0.57 -15.87 -10.85
CA ILE A 300 -1.08 -14.95 -11.86
C ILE A 300 0.08 -14.37 -12.66
N ALA A 301 -0.17 -14.07 -13.93
CA ALA A 301 0.68 -13.25 -14.78
C ALA A 301 -0.18 -12.09 -15.27
N TYR A 302 0.23 -10.86 -14.99
CA TYR A 302 -0.55 -9.68 -15.33
C TYR A 302 0.34 -8.59 -15.90
N ASN A 303 -0.13 -7.92 -16.96
CA ASN A 303 0.54 -6.76 -17.51
C ASN A 303 -0.16 -5.49 -17.00
N TYR A 304 0.48 -4.82 -16.05
CA TYR A 304 -0.07 -3.61 -15.42
C TYR A 304 -0.06 -2.38 -16.33
N LEU A 305 0.59 -2.45 -17.49
CA LEU A 305 0.72 -1.35 -18.43
C LEU A 305 -0.10 -1.54 -19.72
N LEU A 306 -0.80 -2.67 -19.89
CA LEU A 306 -1.51 -3.00 -21.14
C LEU A 306 -2.64 -2.00 -21.47
N ASP A 307 -3.35 -1.52 -20.44
CA ASP A 307 -4.52 -0.62 -20.59
C ASP A 307 -4.20 0.84 -20.28
N THR A 308 -2.96 1.14 -19.86
CA THR A 308 -2.49 2.51 -19.76
C THR A 308 -2.10 2.93 -21.18
N ASN A 309 -2.83 3.85 -21.81
CA ASN A 309 -2.52 4.41 -23.14
C ASN A 309 -1.16 5.13 -23.15
N ILE A 310 -0.03 4.45 -22.93
CA ILE A 310 1.28 5.07 -22.71
C ILE A 310 1.71 5.84 -23.95
N GLU A 311 1.50 7.15 -23.92
CA GLU A 311 2.05 8.07 -24.91
C GLU A 311 3.53 8.29 -24.60
N GLY A 312 4.40 7.83 -25.50
CA GLY A 312 5.85 8.00 -25.35
C GLY A 312 6.64 7.37 -26.48
N LYS A 313 7.00 8.16 -27.49
CA LYS A 313 7.92 7.80 -28.59
C LYS A 313 9.35 7.59 -28.06
N ASP A 314 9.69 6.41 -27.59
CA ASP A 314 10.98 5.77 -27.89
C ASP A 314 10.99 4.32 -27.40
N SER A 315 11.06 3.37 -28.34
CA SER A 315 11.12 1.92 -28.07
C SER A 315 12.35 1.48 -27.26
N LYS A 316 13.34 2.37 -27.06
CA LYS A 316 14.63 2.04 -26.45
C LYS A 316 14.83 2.59 -25.03
N ASN A 317 14.06 3.58 -24.61
CA ASN A 317 14.25 4.16 -23.28
C ASN A 317 12.96 4.85 -22.78
N PRO A 318 11.92 4.07 -22.50
CA PRO A 318 10.67 4.68 -22.14
C PRO A 318 10.78 5.04 -20.66
N THR A 319 11.02 6.32 -20.37
CA THR A 319 10.54 6.91 -19.12
C THR A 319 9.03 6.88 -19.24
N LEU A 320 8.44 5.71 -18.96
CA LEU A 320 7.03 5.42 -19.11
C LEU A 320 6.33 6.20 -18.00
N TYR A 321 6.04 7.47 -18.26
CA TYR A 321 5.07 8.19 -17.46
C TYR A 321 3.69 7.66 -17.83
N THR A 322 2.87 7.34 -16.84
CA THR A 322 1.44 7.14 -17.07
C THR A 322 0.85 8.44 -17.65
N PRO A 323 0.13 8.40 -18.79
CA PRO A 323 -0.27 9.59 -19.58
C PRO A 323 -1.05 10.66 -18.80
N HIS A 324 -1.69 10.24 -17.71
CA HIS A 324 -2.62 11.07 -16.95
C HIS A 324 -2.12 11.45 -15.55
N THR A 325 -1.07 10.81 -15.05
CA THR A 325 -0.60 11.02 -13.66
C THR A 325 0.87 11.38 -13.53
N HIS A 326 1.65 11.35 -14.62
CA HIS A 326 3.10 11.61 -14.59
C HIS A 326 3.86 10.73 -13.57
N ILE A 327 3.37 9.51 -13.34
CA ILE A 327 3.99 8.54 -12.42
C ILE A 327 4.95 7.68 -13.21
N ASP A 328 6.16 7.49 -12.66
CA ASP A 328 7.11 6.52 -13.19
C ASP A 328 6.49 5.12 -13.19
N SER A 329 6.39 4.49 -14.37
CA SER A 329 5.86 3.14 -14.55
C SER A 329 6.44 2.12 -13.57
N ARG A 330 7.70 2.26 -13.17
CA ARG A 330 8.34 1.38 -12.20
C ARG A 330 7.59 1.43 -10.89
N ILE A 331 7.40 2.64 -10.37
CA ILE A 331 6.71 2.88 -9.09
C ILE A 331 5.27 2.37 -9.19
N PHE A 332 4.60 2.66 -10.31
CA PHE A 332 3.24 2.21 -10.57
C PHE A 332 3.13 0.67 -10.57
N VAL A 333 3.91 -0.01 -11.41
CA VAL A 333 3.90 -1.49 -11.51
C VAL A 333 4.27 -2.14 -10.19
N GLN A 334 5.27 -1.59 -9.48
CA GLN A 334 5.67 -2.07 -8.15
C GLN A 334 4.52 -2.02 -7.14
N LYS A 335 3.82 -0.88 -7.10
CA LYS A 335 2.68 -0.68 -6.22
C LYS A 335 1.52 -1.61 -6.59
N MET A 336 1.11 -1.61 -7.85
CA MET A 336 -0.05 -2.39 -8.32
C MET A 336 0.17 -3.90 -8.19
N ALA A 337 1.37 -4.40 -8.49
CA ALA A 337 1.71 -5.80 -8.28
C ALA A 337 1.67 -6.19 -6.80
N SER A 338 2.13 -5.32 -5.90
CA SER A 338 2.10 -5.57 -4.45
C SER A 338 0.66 -5.67 -3.94
N LEU A 339 -0.22 -4.78 -4.37
CA LEU A 339 -1.62 -4.79 -3.96
C LEU A 339 -2.40 -5.96 -4.55
N GLN A 340 -2.16 -6.28 -5.82
CA GLN A 340 -2.75 -7.47 -6.43
C GLN A 340 -2.31 -8.75 -5.70
N ALA A 341 -1.08 -8.81 -5.21
CA ALA A 341 -0.62 -9.93 -4.41
C ALA A 341 -1.37 -10.06 -3.08
N LEU A 342 -1.69 -8.94 -2.41
CA LEU A 342 -2.54 -8.93 -1.21
C LEU A 342 -3.98 -9.38 -1.51
N ARG A 343 -4.57 -8.94 -2.64
CA ARG A 343 -5.90 -9.41 -3.11
C ARG A 343 -5.92 -10.91 -3.37
N LEU A 344 -4.87 -11.41 -4.02
CA LEU A 344 -4.74 -12.82 -4.32
C LEU A 344 -4.57 -13.65 -3.04
N LEU A 345 -3.81 -13.14 -2.06
CA LEU A 345 -3.68 -13.75 -0.75
C LEU A 345 -5.01 -13.84 -0.01
N LEU A 346 -5.80 -12.77 0.02
CA LEU A 346 -7.13 -12.80 0.67
C LEU A 346 -8.04 -13.84 0.02
N SER A 347 -8.07 -13.89 -1.32
CA SER A 347 -8.81 -14.93 -2.04
C SER A 347 -8.36 -16.33 -1.67
N ALA A 348 -7.04 -16.54 -1.51
CA ALA A 348 -6.45 -17.84 -1.19
C ALA A 348 -6.73 -18.31 0.25
N ILE A 349 -6.82 -17.38 1.21
CA ILE A 349 -7.10 -17.71 2.62
C ILE A 349 -8.60 -17.90 2.87
N ALA A 350 -9.46 -17.22 2.11
CA ALA A 350 -10.92 -17.37 2.18
C ALA A 350 -11.44 -18.67 1.56
N SER A 351 -10.57 -19.46 0.92
CA SER A 351 -10.88 -20.73 0.21
C SER A 351 -10.46 -21.97 1.00
#